data_AF-A0A9X0RWL4-F1
#
_entry.id   AF-A0A9X0RWL4-F1
#
_cell.length_a   1.000
_cell.length_b   1.000
_cell.length_c   1.000
_cell.angle_alpha   90.00
_cell.angle_beta   90.00
_cell.angle_gamma   90.00
#
_symmetry.space_group_name_H-M   'P 1'
#
loop_
_entity.id
_entity.type
_entity.pdbx_description
1 polymer ?
#
loop_
_entity_poly.entity_id
_entity_poly.type
_entity_poly.pdbx_seq_one_letter_code
_entity_poly.pdbx_strand_id
1 'polypeptide(L)' 'MSPTELQIAATAVGLFGTLLMFFNSYSLMPYESAMFGSDEIIEHDRLMQQKNKRMLLKQRIGVGLLTFSFMLQLVSYAL' A
#
# COMPACT_ATOMS: atom_id res chain seq x y z
N MET A 1 9.75 22.46 16.82
CA MET A 1 10.34 21.33 16.07
C MET A 1 11.29 21.94 15.07
N SER A 2 12.57 21.55 15.10
CA SER A 2 13.56 22.09 14.16
C SER A 2 13.28 21.58 12.74
N PRO A 3 13.67 22.31 11.68
CA PRO A 3 13.53 21.82 10.30
C PRO A 3 14.17 20.44 10.09
N THR A 4 15.31 20.20 10.73
CA THR A 4 16.01 18.91 10.70
C THR A 4 15.17 17.77 11.29
N GLU A 5 14.50 17.98 12.43
CA GLU A 5 13.60 16.99 13.03
C GLU A 5 12.45 16.62 12.08
N LEU A 6 11.91 17.61 11.36
CA LEU A 6 10.81 17.40 10.42
C LEU A 6 11.25 16.64 9.18
N GLN A 7 12.47 16.89 8.67
CA GLN A 7 13.04 16.12 7.56
C GLN A 7 13.31 14.66 7.94
N ILE A 8 13.83 14.40 9.15
CA ILE A 8 14.06 13.05 9.64
C ILE A 8 12.72 12.31 9.77
N ALA A 9 11.72 12.94 10.39
CA ALA A 9 10.38 12.37 10.52
C ALA A 9 9.75 12.07 9.15
N ALA A 10 9.83 13.01 8.22
CA ALA A 10 9.32 12.81 6.87
C ALA A 10 10.01 11.65 6.15
N THR A 11 11.35 11.57 6.23
CA THR A 11 12.12 10.49 5.61
C THR A 11 11.73 9.12 6.18
N ALA A 12 11.57 9.01 7.50
CA ALA A 12 11.14 7.77 8.14
C ALA A 12 9.72 7.35 7.71
N VAL A 13 8.79 8.29 7.61
CA VAL A 13 7.42 8.05 7.13
C VAL A 13 7.43 7.61 5.66
N GLY A 14 8.21 8.27 4.81
CA GLY A 14 8.34 7.94 3.39
C GLY A 14 8.95 6.56 3.17
N LEU A 15 9.99 6.22 3.96
CA LEU A 15 10.60 4.89 3.95
C LEU A 15 9.59 3.82 4.35
N PHE A 16 8.84 4.03 5.43
CA PHE A 16 7.84 3.06 5.89
C PHE A 16 6.72 2.87 4.86
N GLY A 17 6.21 3.95 4.26
CA GLY A 17 5.24 3.90 3.17
C GLY A 17 5.76 3.10 1.96
N THR A 18 7.00 3.35 1.57
CA THR A 18 7.67 2.67 0.45
C THR A 18 7.86 1.18 0.72
N LEU A 19 8.34 0.80 1.91
CA LEU A 19 8.49 -0.60 2.30
C LEU A 19 7.14 -1.32 2.32
N LEU A 20 6.11 -0.66 2.84
CA LEU A 20 4.76 -1.22 2.89
C LEU A 20 4.20 -1.45 1.48
N MET A 21 4.48 -0.57 0.51
CA MET A 21 4.16 -0.83 -0.89
C MET A 21 4.99 -1.98 -1.47
N PHE A 22 6.31 -1.96 -1.27
CA PHE A 22 7.24 -2.95 -1.83
C PHE A 22 6.87 -4.38 -1.42
N PHE A 23 6.63 -4.62 -0.13
CA PHE A 23 6.20 -5.94 0.37
C PHE A 23 4.78 -6.34 -0.03
N ASN A 24 4.01 -5.42 -0.61
CA ASN A 24 2.67 -5.68 -1.13
C ASN A 24 2.59 -5.42 -2.65
N SER A 25 3.73 -5.35 -3.35
CA SER A 25 3.83 -5.00 -4.78
C SER A 25 3.64 -6.21 -5.72
N TYR A 26 3.24 -7.37 -5.20
CA TYR A 26 3.05 -8.57 -6.02
C TYR A 26 1.95 -8.36 -7.07
N SER A 27 1.94 -9.16 -8.12
CA SER A 27 0.79 -9.19 -9.03
C SER A 27 -0.45 -9.67 -8.27
N LEU A 28 -1.61 -9.03 -8.53
CA LEU A 28 -2.88 -9.53 -8.00
C LEU A 28 -3.06 -10.98 -8.49
N MET A 29 -3.52 -11.85 -7.60
CA MET A 29 -3.73 -13.24 -7.97
C MET A 29 -4.86 -13.30 -8.99
N PRO A 30 -4.68 -14.04 -10.10
CA PRO A 30 -5.70 -14.19 -11.12
C PRO A 30 -6.89 -14.97 -10.54
N TYR A 31 -8.09 -14.63 -11.00
CA TYR A 31 -9.28 -15.43 -10.77
C TYR A 31 -9.30 -16.59 -11.78
N GLU A 32 -9.74 -17.77 -11.35
CA GLU A 32 -9.83 -18.92 -12.26
C GLU A 32 -11.06 -18.83 -13.18
N SER A 33 -12.09 -18.08 -12.76
CA SER A 33 -13.28 -17.70 -13.53
C SER A 33 -13.70 -18.69 -14.63
N ALA A 34 -14.13 -19.90 -14.24
CA ALA A 34 -14.93 -20.73 -15.13
C ALA A 34 -16.40 -20.28 -15.01
N MET A 35 -17.06 -19.95 -16.13
CA MET A 35 -18.52 -19.64 -16.17
C MET A 35 -19.40 -20.76 -15.58
N PHE A 36 -18.83 -21.95 -15.38
CA PHE A 36 -19.45 -23.13 -14.75
C PHE A 36 -18.55 -23.71 -13.65
N GLY A 37 -17.91 -22.85 -12.84
CA GLY A 37 -17.06 -23.29 -11.73
C GLY A 37 -17.86 -24.04 -10.67
N SER A 38 -17.32 -25.15 -10.18
CA SER A 38 -17.84 -25.84 -9.00
C SER A 38 -17.85 -24.90 -7.78
N ASP A 39 -18.62 -25.23 -6.74
CA ASP A 39 -18.65 -24.44 -5.49
C ASP A 39 -17.24 -24.18 -4.93
N GLU A 40 -16.32 -25.14 -5.12
CA GLU A 40 -14.92 -25.04 -4.73
C GLU A 40 -14.16 -23.93 -5.48
N ILE A 41 -14.41 -23.76 -6.78
CA ILE A 41 -13.81 -22.68 -7.60
C ILE A 41 -14.38 -21.31 -7.17
N ILE A 42 -15.68 -21.25 -6.89
CA ILE A 42 -16.34 -20.02 -6.41
C ILE A 42 -15.78 -19.60 -5.04
N GLU A 43 -15.57 -20.54 -4.14
CA GLU A 43 -14.99 -20.27 -2.83
C GLU A 43 -13.52 -19.85 -2.94
N HIS A 44 -12.74 -20.50 -3.81
CA HIS A 44 -11.37 -20.11 -4.11
C HIS A 44 -11.28 -18.67 -4.65
N ASP A 45 -12.11 -18.31 -5.64
CA ASP A 45 -12.15 -16.95 -6.19
C ASP A 45 -12.53 -15.91 -5.13
N ARG A 46 -13.44 -16.26 -4.20
CA ARG A 46 -13.80 -15.38 -3.07
C ARG A 46 -12.59 -15.15 -2.15
N LEU A 47 -11.81 -16.18 -1.85
CA LEU A 47 -10.58 -16.06 -1.05
C LEU A 47 -9.52 -15.21 -1.77
N MET A 48 -9.33 -15.43 -3.07
CA MET A 48 -8.42 -14.62 -3.90
C MET A 48 -8.84 -13.16 -3.92
N GLN A 49 -10.15 -12.88 -4.04
CA GLN A 49 -10.69 -11.53 -4.01
C GLN A 49 -10.39 -10.83 -2.68
N GLN A 50 -10.56 -11.52 -1.55
CA GLN A 50 -10.25 -10.97 -0.24
C GLN A 50 -8.76 -10.67 -0.07
N LYS A 51 -7.87 -11.57 -0.51
CA LYS A 51 -6.43 -11.35 -0.44
C LYS A 51 -5.98 -10.20 -1.33
N ASN A 52 -6.50 -10.10 -2.55
CA ASN A 52 -6.26 -8.99 -3.48
C ASN A 52 -6.73 -7.65 -2.90
N LYS A 53 -7.94 -7.60 -2.30
CA LYS A 53 -8.46 -6.40 -1.62
C LYS A 53 -7.56 -5.95 -0.47
N ARG A 54 -7.08 -6.87 0.36
CA ARG A 54 -6.14 -6.56 1.47
C ARG A 54 -4.81 -6.02 0.94
N MET A 55 -4.30 -6.58 -0.16
CA MET A 55 -3.07 -6.11 -0.78
C MET A 55 -3.21 -4.69 -1.33
N LEU A 56 -4.31 -4.41 -2.06
CA LEU A 56 -4.63 -3.08 -2.56
C LEU A 56 -4.79 -2.05 -1.43
N LEU A 57 -5.45 -2.43 -0.33
CA LEU A 57 -5.59 -1.54 0.82
C LEU A 57 -4.22 -1.14 1.39
N LYS A 58 -3.31 -2.11 1.55
CA LYS A 58 -1.95 -1.82 2.01
C LYS A 58 -1.21 -0.92 1.02
N GLN A 59 -1.25 -1.20 -0.28
CA GLN A 59 -0.63 -0.32 -1.28
C GLN A 59 -1.17 1.11 -1.18
N ARG A 60 -2.48 1.30 -1.03
CA ARG A 60 -3.10 2.64 -0.85
C ARG A 60 -2.59 3.34 0.42
N ILE A 61 -2.47 2.62 1.54
CA ILE A 61 -1.90 3.15 2.78
C ILE A 61 -0.44 3.59 2.54
N GLY A 62 0.34 2.76 1.86
CA GLY A 62 1.74 3.06 1.57
C GLY A 62 1.92 4.29 0.68
N VAL A 63 1.09 4.44 -0.35
CA VAL A 63 1.04 5.66 -1.19
C VAL A 63 0.65 6.87 -0.33
N GLY A 64 -0.37 6.74 0.52
CA GLY A 64 -0.79 7.83 1.41
C GLY A 64 0.33 8.30 2.36
N LEU A 65 1.06 7.36 2.96
CA LEU A 65 2.22 7.66 3.81
C LEU A 65 3.34 8.34 3.03
N LEU A 66 3.63 7.86 1.83
CA LEU A 66 4.64 8.45 0.96
C LEU A 66 4.25 9.88 0.55
N THR A 67 3.01 10.11 0.14
CA THR A 67 2.50 11.47 -0.15
C THR A 67 2.60 12.37 1.06
N PHE A 68 2.21 11.88 2.25
CA PHE A 68 2.32 12.65 3.48
C PHE A 68 3.77 13.01 3.83
N SER A 69 4.73 12.11 3.57
CA SER A 69 6.15 12.43 3.76
C SER A 69 6.63 13.59 2.89
N PHE A 70 6.21 13.66 1.62
CA PHE A 70 6.55 14.80 0.76
C PHE A 70 5.90 16.09 1.24
N MET A 71 4.68 16.04 1.77
CA MET A 71 4.05 17.21 2.38
C MET A 71 4.83 17.72 3.60
N LEU A 72 5.29 16.82 4.48
CA LEU A 72 6.12 17.18 5.63
C LEU A 72 7.46 17.79 5.21
N GLN A 73 8.10 17.24 4.16
CA GLN A 73 9.31 17.83 3.59
C GLN A 73 9.05 19.25 3.07
N LEU A 74 7.94 19.46 2.36
CA LEU A 74 7.59 20.78 1.83
C LEU A 74 7.36 21.80 2.94
N VAL A 75 6.65 21.42 4.01
CA VAL A 75 6.48 22.27 5.20
C VAL A 75 7.84 22.58 5.85
N SER A 76 8.73 21.58 5.94
CA SER A 76 10.07 21.78 6.48
C SER A 76 10.94 22.73 5.68
N TYR A 77 10.74 22.83 4.37
CA TYR A 77 11.48 23.79 3.53
C TYR A 77 10.91 25.20 3.61
N ALA A 78 9.65 25.34 4.00
CA ALA A 78 8.98 26.63 4.15
C ALA A 78 9.17 27.28 5.53
N LEU A 79 9.66 26.52 6.52
CA LEU A 79 9.97 26.94 7.89
C LEU A 79 11.47 27.21 8.06
#